data_AF-A0A2P6W2Z2-F1
#
_entry.id   AF-A0A2P6W2Z2-F1
#
_cell.length_a   1.000
_cell.length_b   1.000
_cell.length_c   1.000
_cell.angle_alpha   90.00
_cell.angle_beta   90.00
_cell.angle_gamma   90.00
#
_symmetry.space_group_name_H-M   'P 1'
#
loop_
_entity.id
_entity.type
_entity.pdbx_description
1 polymer ?
#
loop_
_entity_poly.entity_id
_entity_poly.type
_entity_poly.pdbx_seq_one_letter_code
_entity_poly.pdbx_strand_id
1 'polypeptide(L)'
;MSNKKKIEKIDFGIVSPEKIDKMAVKEIDKAEVYDADGFPVEDGVMDPALGVIDPGMTCQTCGGRIRECKGHFGKITLSRPVVHVLHAKKVKNLLRFTCTECASLAMKNENKSYRKSNMMNECPECGEEMKDVKLDKPYSFYEDGEELKPQDIEERFEEISDEDAAKLGIEGGRPEDLIITHLPVPPVTMRPSITLETGERSEDDITHKLVDVIRINKRLQNNIEIEAPDFIIDDLHELLQYHVSTLFYNDMSGVPPARHRSGRSLKSLIERVQGKEGRFRQNLIGKRVNFSARTVITPDPNIGINEVGVPKQVAKKLTVKKKVTEENIEKVKDWIENGRETHPGINYIFQPDGRRRRVGEENKEELKEVIETGEGWEFERHLMDGDISL
;
A
#
# COMPACT_ATOMS: atom_id res chain seq x y z
N MET A 1 -4.85 -26.76 -18.53
CA MET A 1 -4.16 -25.45 -18.41
C MET A 1 -5.11 -24.49 -17.69
N SER A 2 -4.75 -24.04 -16.49
CA SER A 2 -5.56 -23.06 -15.74
C SER A 2 -5.61 -21.76 -16.55
N ASN A 3 -6.81 -21.36 -16.97
CA ASN A 3 -7.06 -20.14 -17.75
C ASN A 3 -6.84 -18.92 -16.84
N LYS A 4 -5.57 -18.61 -16.56
CA LYS A 4 -5.19 -17.50 -15.69
C LYS A 4 -5.49 -16.20 -16.43
N LYS A 5 -6.58 -15.54 -16.04
CA LYS A 5 -6.92 -14.19 -16.50
C LYS A 5 -5.73 -13.26 -16.21
N LYS A 6 -5.32 -12.50 -17.23
CA LYS A 6 -4.30 -11.45 -17.09
C LYS A 6 -5.01 -10.11 -16.89
N ILE A 7 -4.34 -9.18 -16.21
CA ILE A 7 -4.82 -7.80 -16.05
C ILE A 7 -4.62 -7.09 -17.40
N GLU A 8 -5.70 -6.56 -17.97
CA GLU A 8 -5.68 -5.85 -19.26
C GLU A 8 -5.48 -4.34 -19.09
N LYS A 9 -6.24 -3.73 -18.18
CA LYS A 9 -6.25 -2.29 -17.93
C LYS A 9 -6.37 -2.01 -16.43
N ILE A 10 -5.84 -0.86 -15.99
CA ILE A 10 -6.03 -0.31 -14.65
C ILE A 10 -6.59 1.10 -14.85
N ASP A 11 -7.81 1.33 -14.35
CA ASP A 11 -8.44 2.63 -14.34
C ASP A 11 -8.26 3.27 -12.96
N PHE A 12 -7.67 4.46 -12.94
CA PHE A 12 -7.48 5.22 -11.72
C PHE A 12 -8.67 6.12 -11.48
N GLY A 13 -8.94 6.42 -10.22
CA GLY A 13 -9.99 7.36 -9.87
C GLY A 13 -9.99 7.68 -8.38
N ILE A 14 -10.93 8.53 -7.99
CA ILE A 14 -11.16 8.89 -6.60
C ILE A 14 -12.09 7.85 -5.97
N VAL A 15 -11.85 7.55 -4.69
CA VAL A 15 -12.66 6.58 -3.96
C VAL A 15 -13.74 7.35 -3.21
N SER A 16 -14.99 7.15 -3.59
CA SER A 16 -16.12 7.76 -2.90
C SER A 16 -16.37 7.14 -1.52
N PRO A 17 -17.03 7.86 -0.60
CA PRO A 17 -17.45 7.34 0.70
C PRO A 17 -18.21 6.02 0.60
N GLU A 18 -19.17 5.91 -0.32
CA GLU A 18 -19.94 4.67 -0.53
C GLU A 18 -19.07 3.47 -0.94
N LYS A 19 -18.01 3.72 -1.73
CA LYS A 19 -17.07 2.67 -2.12
C LYS A 19 -16.20 2.26 -0.94
N ILE A 20 -15.81 3.20 -0.08
CA ILE A 20 -15.08 2.90 1.15
C ILE A 20 -15.95 2.03 2.06
N ASP A 21 -17.23 2.36 2.20
CA ASP A 21 -18.19 1.59 3.00
C ASP A 21 -18.36 0.15 2.52
N LYS A 22 -18.44 -0.06 1.20
CA LYS A 22 -18.52 -1.39 0.60
C LYS A 22 -17.21 -2.18 0.71
N MET A 23 -16.07 -1.49 0.75
CA MET A 23 -14.74 -2.09 0.84
C MET A 23 -14.34 -2.40 2.29
N ALA A 24 -14.79 -1.59 3.23
CA ALA A 24 -14.45 -1.70 4.63
C ALA A 24 -15.19 -2.87 5.28
N VAL A 25 -14.46 -3.71 5.99
CA VAL A 25 -15.05 -4.84 6.72
C VAL A 25 -15.51 -4.45 8.12
N LYS A 26 -14.99 -3.34 8.65
CA LYS A 26 -15.25 -2.89 10.01
C LYS A 26 -15.04 -1.38 10.19
N GLU A 27 -15.86 -0.77 11.03
CA GLU A 27 -15.68 0.57 11.57
C GLU A 27 -14.63 0.53 12.69
N ILE A 28 -13.66 1.45 12.65
CA ILE A 28 -12.62 1.55 13.66
C ILE A 28 -12.84 2.81 14.48
N ASP A 29 -13.07 2.61 15.77
CA ASP A 29 -13.48 3.68 16.67
C ASP A 29 -12.55 3.77 17.90
N LYS A 30 -11.88 2.70 18.32
CA LYS A 30 -11.01 2.73 19.52
C LYS A 30 -9.58 3.15 19.17
N ALA A 31 -9.06 4.10 19.94
CA ALA A 31 -7.68 4.57 19.84
C ALA A 31 -6.66 3.65 20.53
N GLU A 32 -7.14 2.72 21.36
CA GLU A 32 -6.31 1.72 22.02
C GLU A 32 -5.90 0.65 21.01
N VAL A 33 -4.66 0.21 21.10
CA VAL A 33 -4.04 -0.70 20.12
C VAL A 33 -4.02 -2.13 20.65
N TYR A 34 -3.54 -2.31 21.89
CA TYR A 34 -3.55 -3.58 22.61
C TYR A 34 -4.11 -3.38 24.02
N ASP A 35 -4.70 -4.44 24.55
CA ASP A 35 -5.15 -4.50 25.94
C ASP A 35 -3.98 -4.74 26.92
N ALA A 36 -4.31 -4.86 28.20
CA ALA A 36 -3.33 -5.11 29.26
C ALA A 36 -2.62 -6.48 29.14
N ASP A 37 -3.28 -7.44 28.48
CA ASP A 37 -2.76 -8.80 28.24
C ASP A 37 -1.92 -8.88 26.95
N GLY A 38 -1.84 -7.77 26.19
CA GLY A 38 -1.06 -7.65 24.96
C GLY A 38 -1.79 -8.15 23.71
N PHE A 39 -3.09 -8.42 23.79
CA PHE A 39 -3.91 -8.77 22.64
C PHE A 39 -4.45 -7.54 21.93
N PRO A 40 -4.63 -7.58 20.59
CA PRO A 40 -5.20 -6.46 19.87
C PRO A 40 -6.63 -6.13 20.34
N VAL A 41 -6.90 -4.85 20.54
CA VAL A 41 -8.22 -4.37 20.99
C VAL A 41 -9.24 -4.47 19.86
N GLU A 42 -10.42 -5.00 20.16
CA GLU A 42 -11.56 -5.02 19.22
C GLU A 42 -12.05 -3.59 18.93
N ASP A 43 -12.39 -3.33 17.68
CA ASP A 43 -12.74 -2.02 17.11
C ASP A 43 -11.59 -1.01 17.16
N GLY A 44 -10.38 -1.49 17.49
CA GLY A 44 -9.15 -0.72 17.51
C GLY A 44 -8.39 -0.75 16.19
N VAL A 45 -7.32 0.04 16.12
CA VAL A 45 -6.52 0.20 14.88
C VAL A 45 -5.80 -1.10 14.45
N MET A 46 -5.64 -2.07 15.35
CA MET A 46 -5.03 -3.38 15.11
C MET A 46 -6.04 -4.54 15.18
N ASP A 47 -7.33 -4.25 14.99
CA ASP A 47 -8.40 -5.24 15.06
C ASP A 47 -8.12 -6.48 14.17
N PRO A 48 -8.26 -7.72 14.69
CA PRO A 48 -8.00 -8.95 13.94
C PRO A 48 -8.85 -9.15 12.67
N ALA A 49 -9.98 -8.45 12.53
CA ALA A 49 -10.77 -8.40 11.30
C ALA A 49 -10.03 -7.72 10.14
N LEU A 50 -9.14 -6.77 10.44
CA LEU A 50 -8.31 -6.08 9.44
C LEU A 50 -7.11 -6.92 8.97
N GLY A 51 -6.80 -8.00 9.68
CA GLY A 51 -5.71 -8.93 9.37
C GLY A 51 -4.93 -9.33 10.62
N VAL A 52 -4.07 -10.34 10.47
CA VAL A 52 -3.25 -10.87 11.58
C VAL A 52 -1.77 -10.86 11.23
N ILE A 53 -0.95 -10.48 12.21
CA ILE A 53 0.52 -10.48 12.12
C ILE A 53 1.16 -11.36 13.19
N ASP A 54 0.45 -11.65 14.28
CA ASP A 54 0.94 -12.44 15.40
C ASP A 54 0.80 -13.96 15.16
N PRO A 55 1.86 -14.76 15.44
CA PRO A 55 1.79 -16.21 15.29
C PRO A 55 0.72 -16.82 16.19
N GLY A 56 -0.09 -17.73 15.63
CA GLY A 56 -1.16 -18.41 16.37
C GLY A 56 -2.52 -17.73 16.27
N MET A 57 -2.60 -16.48 15.80
CA MET A 57 -3.87 -15.81 15.52
C MET A 57 -4.40 -16.13 14.12
N THR A 58 -5.72 -16.09 13.98
CA THR A 58 -6.44 -16.23 12.71
C THR A 58 -7.28 -14.98 12.47
N CYS A 59 -7.33 -14.51 11.22
CA CYS A 59 -8.12 -13.34 10.87
C CYS A 59 -9.61 -13.61 11.06
N GLN A 60 -10.32 -12.70 11.73
CA GLN A 60 -11.77 -12.84 11.98
C GLN A 60 -12.60 -12.75 10.68
N THR A 61 -12.09 -12.06 9.65
CA THR A 61 -12.81 -11.86 8.38
C THR A 61 -12.65 -13.04 7.41
N CYS A 62 -11.44 -13.56 7.22
CA CYS A 62 -11.18 -14.61 6.23
C CYS A 62 -10.71 -15.95 6.81
N GLY A 63 -10.47 -16.04 8.12
CA GLY A 63 -9.92 -17.24 8.78
C GLY A 63 -8.44 -17.53 8.48
N GLY A 64 -7.83 -16.78 7.56
CA GLY A 64 -6.44 -16.99 7.15
C GLY A 64 -5.43 -16.66 8.24
N ARG A 65 -4.31 -17.39 8.24
CA ARG A 65 -3.13 -17.09 9.09
C ARG A 65 -2.22 -16.03 8.44
N ILE A 66 -1.14 -15.61 9.11
CA ILE A 66 -0.22 -14.51 8.69
C ILE A 66 0.16 -14.50 7.20
N ARG A 67 0.47 -15.67 6.61
CA ARG A 67 0.91 -15.76 5.20
C ARG A 67 -0.23 -15.95 4.19
N GLU A 68 -1.40 -16.32 4.67
CA GLU A 68 -2.58 -16.63 3.86
C GLU A 68 -3.50 -15.42 3.76
N CYS A 69 -3.75 -14.74 4.89
CA CYS A 69 -4.53 -13.51 4.96
C CYS A 69 -3.83 -12.40 4.15
N LYS A 70 -4.58 -11.77 3.24
CA LYS A 70 -4.10 -10.63 2.44
C LYS A 70 -4.31 -9.28 3.12
N GLY A 71 -5.05 -9.28 4.23
CA GLY A 71 -5.48 -8.07 4.93
C GLY A 71 -6.81 -7.55 4.39
N HIS A 72 -7.53 -6.82 5.25
CA HIS A 72 -8.85 -6.25 4.97
C HIS A 72 -8.86 -4.78 5.38
N PHE A 73 -9.51 -3.94 4.59
CA PHE A 73 -9.61 -2.52 4.90
C PHE A 73 -10.67 -2.28 5.98
N GLY A 74 -10.41 -1.31 6.85
CA GLY A 74 -11.42 -0.75 7.74
C GLY A 74 -11.81 0.65 7.27
N LYS A 75 -12.68 1.30 8.04
CA LYS A 75 -12.99 2.72 7.86
C LYS A 75 -13.04 3.45 9.19
N ILE A 76 -12.77 4.75 9.14
CA ILE A 76 -13.07 5.70 10.21
C ILE A 76 -14.01 6.75 9.60
N THR A 77 -15.21 6.88 10.17
CA THR A 77 -16.11 7.97 9.83
C THR A 77 -15.68 9.24 10.56
N LEU A 78 -15.36 10.29 9.82
CA LEU A 78 -14.94 11.56 10.41
C LEU A 78 -16.15 12.36 10.88
N SER A 79 -16.05 12.96 12.06
CA SER A 79 -17.13 13.76 12.66
C SER A 79 -17.37 15.06 11.88
N ARG A 80 -16.34 15.58 11.21
CA ARG A 80 -16.40 16.71 10.28
C ARG A 80 -15.53 16.42 9.04
N PRO A 81 -15.93 16.91 7.86
CA PRO A 81 -15.20 16.70 6.61
C PRO A 81 -13.82 17.36 6.63
N VAL A 82 -12.87 16.77 5.91
CA VAL A 82 -11.47 17.23 5.87
C VAL A 82 -11.00 17.33 4.42
N VAL A 83 -10.33 18.43 4.07
CA VAL A 83 -9.81 18.61 2.71
C VAL A 83 -8.63 17.65 2.48
N HIS A 84 -8.68 16.88 1.38
CA HIS A 84 -7.54 16.06 0.99
C HIS A 84 -6.37 16.95 0.52
N VAL A 85 -5.28 17.02 1.29
CA VAL A 85 -4.15 17.95 1.03
C VAL A 85 -3.54 17.83 -0.37
N LEU A 86 -3.43 16.62 -0.92
CA LEU A 86 -2.89 16.41 -2.28
C LEU A 86 -3.80 16.96 -3.40
N HIS A 87 -5.06 17.23 -3.08
CA HIS A 87 -6.04 17.75 -4.00
C HIS A 87 -6.40 19.21 -3.72
N ALA A 88 -5.79 19.86 -2.73
CA ALA A 88 -6.08 21.26 -2.37
C ALA A 88 -6.01 22.23 -3.57
N LYS A 89 -5.05 22.04 -4.49
CA LYS A 89 -4.98 22.84 -5.73
C LYS A 89 -6.13 22.57 -6.70
N LYS A 90 -6.59 21.31 -6.77
CA LYS A 90 -7.75 20.94 -7.59
C LYS A 90 -9.02 21.53 -7.00
N VAL A 91 -9.25 21.36 -5.68
CA VAL A 91 -10.36 21.96 -4.93
C VAL A 91 -10.41 23.48 -5.17
N LYS A 92 -9.27 24.17 -5.01
CA LYS A 92 -9.17 25.61 -5.30
C LYS A 92 -9.65 25.94 -6.72
N ASN A 93 -9.18 25.19 -7.71
CA ASN A 93 -9.56 25.46 -9.09
C ASN A 93 -11.06 25.24 -9.27
N LEU A 94 -11.62 24.14 -8.76
CA LEU A 94 -13.06 23.86 -8.85
C LEU A 94 -13.90 24.96 -8.23
N LEU A 95 -13.59 25.40 -7.01
CA LEU A 95 -14.29 26.51 -6.34
C LEU A 95 -14.31 27.81 -7.17
N ARG A 96 -13.28 28.04 -8.00
CA ARG A 96 -13.22 29.23 -8.89
C ARG A 96 -14.03 29.09 -10.17
N PHE A 97 -14.43 27.88 -10.55
CA PHE A 97 -15.21 27.62 -11.76
C PHE A 97 -16.68 27.31 -11.45
N THR A 98 -16.98 26.89 -10.22
CA THR A 98 -18.35 26.63 -9.77
C THR A 98 -19.00 27.94 -9.30
N CYS A 99 -20.18 28.27 -9.80
CA CYS A 99 -20.96 29.39 -9.27
C CYS A 99 -21.40 29.12 -7.82
N THR A 100 -21.51 30.15 -6.98
CA THR A 100 -21.99 30.01 -5.59
C THR A 100 -23.49 29.78 -5.48
N GLU A 101 -24.29 30.26 -6.43
CA GLU A 101 -25.76 30.21 -6.31
C GLU A 101 -26.42 29.06 -7.06
N CYS A 102 -25.88 28.67 -8.22
CA CYS A 102 -26.50 27.66 -9.09
C CYS A 102 -25.60 26.44 -9.32
N ALA A 103 -24.43 26.39 -8.68
CA ALA A 103 -23.42 25.33 -8.81
C ALA A 103 -22.97 25.02 -10.26
N SER A 104 -23.40 25.80 -11.26
CA SER A 104 -23.03 25.62 -12.66
C SER A 104 -21.59 26.03 -12.93
N LEU A 105 -21.02 25.47 -14.00
CA LEU A 105 -19.62 25.73 -14.38
C LEU A 105 -19.47 26.98 -15.26
N ALA A 106 -18.80 28.00 -14.72
CA ALA A 106 -18.46 29.24 -15.41
C ALA A 106 -17.19 29.11 -16.27
N MET A 107 -17.26 28.33 -17.34
CA MET A 107 -16.15 28.07 -18.27
C MET A 107 -16.37 28.62 -19.68
N LYS A 108 -15.35 29.28 -20.25
CA LYS A 108 -15.36 29.78 -21.64
C LYS A 108 -15.38 28.68 -22.69
N ASN A 109 -14.76 27.53 -22.40
CA ASN A 109 -14.69 26.40 -23.31
C ASN A 109 -14.61 25.10 -22.52
N GLU A 110 -15.62 24.25 -22.66
CA GLU A 110 -15.75 23.00 -21.91
C GLU A 110 -14.65 21.97 -22.22
N ASN A 111 -14.04 22.04 -23.41
CA ASN A 111 -12.99 21.10 -23.84
C ASN A 111 -11.58 21.50 -23.39
N LYS A 112 -11.42 22.59 -22.62
CA LYS A 112 -10.11 23.10 -22.17
C LYS A 112 -9.92 22.89 -20.67
N SER A 113 -8.67 22.65 -20.28
CA SER A 113 -8.27 22.48 -18.88
C SER A 113 -8.65 23.67 -17.99
N TYR A 114 -8.94 23.40 -16.72
CA TYR A 114 -9.16 24.34 -15.60
C TYR A 114 -7.99 25.32 -15.35
N ARG A 115 -7.84 26.31 -16.22
CA ARG A 115 -6.84 27.39 -16.11
C ARG A 115 -7.55 28.73 -16.03
N LYS A 116 -6.97 29.70 -15.33
CA LYS A 116 -7.51 31.06 -15.17
C LYS A 116 -7.93 31.71 -16.51
N SER A 117 -7.25 31.39 -17.61
CA SER A 117 -7.60 31.88 -18.95
C SER A 117 -8.96 31.39 -19.49
N ASN A 118 -9.44 30.25 -18.99
CA ASN A 118 -10.71 29.62 -19.38
C ASN A 118 -11.89 30.04 -18.48
N MET A 119 -11.63 30.88 -17.47
CA MET A 119 -12.62 31.33 -16.49
C MET A 119 -13.50 32.43 -17.11
N MET A 120 -14.81 32.34 -16.90
CA MET A 120 -15.74 33.46 -17.10
C MET A 120 -15.78 34.32 -15.83
N ASN A 121 -16.05 35.61 -15.98
CA ASN A 121 -16.19 36.52 -14.85
C ASN A 121 -17.62 36.51 -14.28
N GLU A 122 -18.58 36.12 -15.11
CA GLU A 122 -20.00 36.02 -14.78
C GLU A 122 -20.45 34.59 -15.05
N CYS A 123 -21.37 34.10 -14.24
CA CYS A 123 -21.98 32.79 -14.41
C CYS A 123 -22.85 32.77 -15.68
N PRO A 124 -22.71 31.76 -16.55
CA PRO A 124 -23.49 31.67 -17.78
C PRO A 124 -24.99 31.41 -17.55
N GLU A 125 -25.36 30.83 -16.40
CA GLU A 125 -26.75 30.48 -16.10
C GLU A 125 -27.48 31.56 -15.29
N CYS A 126 -26.90 32.04 -14.18
CA CYS A 126 -27.56 33.01 -13.30
C CYS A 126 -27.05 34.45 -13.44
N GLY A 127 -25.93 34.67 -14.14
CA GLY A 127 -25.34 36.01 -14.31
C GLY A 127 -24.56 36.54 -13.10
N GLU A 128 -24.43 35.77 -12.02
CA GLU A 128 -23.71 36.18 -10.81
C GLU A 128 -22.20 36.33 -11.06
N GLU A 129 -21.57 37.31 -10.41
CA GLU A 129 -20.12 37.52 -10.51
C GLU A 129 -19.34 36.40 -9.82
N MET A 130 -18.35 35.85 -10.51
CA MET A 130 -17.49 34.80 -9.99
C MET A 130 -16.47 35.37 -9.00
N LYS A 131 -16.57 34.94 -7.75
CA LYS A 131 -15.68 35.35 -6.66
C LYS A 131 -14.24 34.82 -6.81
N ASP A 132 -13.25 35.56 -6.31
CA ASP A 132 -11.84 35.12 -6.38
C ASP A 132 -11.46 34.27 -5.16
N VAL A 133 -11.28 32.97 -5.40
CA VAL A 133 -10.83 32.04 -4.36
C VAL A 133 -9.31 31.97 -4.28
N LYS A 134 -8.77 32.24 -3.09
CA LYS A 134 -7.36 32.11 -2.75
C LYS A 134 -7.14 30.81 -1.96
N LEU A 135 -5.97 30.22 -2.16
CA LEU A 135 -5.51 29.07 -1.37
C LEU A 135 -4.31 29.56 -0.60
N ASP A 136 -4.45 29.65 0.71
CA ASP A 136 -3.30 29.72 1.58
C ASP A 136 -2.80 28.30 1.85
N LYS A 137 -1.51 28.09 1.60
CA LYS A 137 -0.98 26.72 1.64
C LYS A 137 -0.85 26.28 3.09
N PRO A 138 -1.16 25.01 3.40
CA PRO A 138 -1.37 23.91 2.45
C PRO A 138 -2.81 23.57 2.08
N TYR A 139 -3.82 23.98 2.86
CA TYR A 139 -5.22 23.54 2.67
C TYR A 139 -6.30 24.56 3.13
N SER A 140 -5.95 25.82 3.38
CA SER A 140 -6.92 26.85 3.79
C SER A 140 -7.40 27.65 2.58
N PHE A 141 -8.72 27.83 2.46
CA PHE A 141 -9.34 28.51 1.32
C PHE A 141 -9.99 29.81 1.77
N TYR A 142 -9.80 30.88 1.01
CA TYR A 142 -10.43 32.16 1.28
C TYR A 142 -11.20 32.63 0.06
N GLU A 143 -12.46 33.00 0.25
CA GLU A 143 -13.34 33.60 -0.76
C GLU A 143 -13.64 35.03 -0.31
N ASP A 144 -13.25 36.02 -1.13
CA ASP A 144 -13.40 37.46 -0.85
C ASP A 144 -12.91 37.97 0.52
N GLY A 145 -12.05 37.19 1.19
CA GLY A 145 -11.44 37.52 2.48
C GLY A 145 -12.00 36.71 3.66
N GLU A 146 -13.07 35.95 3.45
CA GLU A 146 -13.64 35.03 4.43
C GLU A 146 -13.09 33.61 4.22
N GLU A 147 -12.84 32.89 5.31
CA GLU A 147 -12.36 31.51 5.25
C GLU A 147 -13.51 30.56 4.93
N LEU A 148 -13.33 29.71 3.92
CA LEU A 148 -14.27 28.65 3.58
C LEU A 148 -13.94 27.39 4.37
N LYS A 149 -14.90 26.89 5.16
CA LYS A 149 -14.71 25.66 5.90
C LYS A 149 -14.85 24.45 4.95
N PRO A 150 -14.21 23.31 5.27
CA PRO A 150 -14.38 22.08 4.49
C PRO A 150 -15.83 21.63 4.30
N GLN A 151 -16.72 21.95 5.24
CA GLN A 151 -18.17 21.64 5.16
C GLN A 151 -18.85 22.45 4.05
N ASP A 152 -18.65 23.77 4.04
CA ASP A 152 -19.22 24.65 3.02
C ASP A 152 -18.75 24.25 1.61
N ILE A 153 -17.48 23.80 1.50
CA ILE A 153 -16.91 23.32 0.23
C ILE A 153 -17.56 22.01 -0.21
N GLU A 154 -17.81 21.08 0.72
CA GLU A 154 -18.48 19.81 0.45
C GLU A 154 -19.91 20.04 -0.04
N GLU A 155 -20.71 20.81 0.71
CA GLU A 155 -22.11 21.11 0.36
C GLU A 155 -22.20 21.74 -1.04
N ARG A 156 -21.33 22.70 -1.34
CA ARG A 156 -21.27 23.33 -2.67
C ARG A 156 -20.89 22.36 -3.79
N PHE A 157 -20.09 21.34 -3.49
CA PHE A 157 -19.70 20.33 -4.47
C PHE A 157 -20.80 19.28 -4.70
N GLU A 158 -21.62 18.99 -3.69
CA GLU A 158 -22.76 18.09 -3.83
C GLU A 158 -23.84 18.63 -4.78
N GLU A 159 -24.02 19.96 -4.81
CA GLU A 159 -24.97 20.65 -5.69
C GLU A 159 -24.59 20.60 -7.19
N ILE A 160 -23.35 20.24 -7.53
CA ILE A 160 -22.89 20.16 -8.92
C ILE A 160 -23.57 18.99 -9.63
N SER A 161 -24.24 19.26 -10.75
CA SER A 161 -24.90 18.23 -11.56
C SER A 161 -23.92 17.18 -12.09
N ASP A 162 -24.40 15.95 -12.32
CA ASP A 162 -23.57 14.86 -12.87
C ASP A 162 -22.97 15.18 -14.24
N GLU A 163 -23.69 15.95 -15.06
CA GLU A 163 -23.23 16.40 -16.37
C GLU A 163 -22.02 17.34 -16.26
N ASP A 164 -22.07 18.27 -15.31
CA ASP A 164 -20.97 19.19 -15.04
C ASP A 164 -19.82 18.49 -14.31
N ALA A 165 -20.10 17.59 -13.37
CA ALA A 165 -19.10 16.75 -12.71
C ALA A 165 -18.29 15.91 -13.71
N ALA A 166 -18.93 15.37 -14.75
CA ALA A 166 -18.25 14.64 -15.82
C ALA A 166 -17.27 15.53 -16.61
N LYS A 167 -17.61 16.81 -16.80
CA LYS A 167 -16.72 17.79 -17.45
C LYS A 167 -15.50 18.09 -16.58
N LEU A 168 -15.65 18.09 -15.25
CA LEU A 168 -14.60 18.35 -14.24
C LEU A 168 -13.36 17.45 -14.32
N GLY A 169 -13.42 16.37 -15.11
CA GLY A 169 -12.28 15.49 -15.35
C GLY A 169 -11.84 14.76 -14.08
N ILE A 170 -12.79 14.50 -13.18
CA ILE A 170 -12.61 13.68 -11.99
C ILE A 170 -12.94 12.24 -12.39
N GLU A 171 -11.91 11.44 -12.63
CA GLU A 171 -12.10 10.04 -12.99
C GLU A 171 -12.57 9.23 -11.78
N GLY A 172 -13.64 8.46 -11.95
CA GLY A 172 -14.09 7.44 -10.97
C GLY A 172 -14.78 7.97 -9.70
N GLY A 173 -14.97 9.28 -9.55
CA GLY A 173 -15.67 9.91 -8.43
C GLY A 173 -16.28 11.27 -8.81
N ARG A 174 -16.93 11.92 -7.85
CA ARG A 174 -17.52 13.27 -7.99
C ARG A 174 -16.67 14.34 -7.26
N PRO A 175 -16.91 15.65 -7.48
CA PRO A 175 -16.15 16.72 -6.83
C PRO A 175 -16.12 16.67 -5.31
N GLU A 176 -17.23 16.29 -4.68
CA GLU A 176 -17.37 16.14 -3.23
C GLU A 176 -16.43 15.07 -2.66
N ASP A 177 -16.08 14.03 -3.44
CA ASP A 177 -15.15 12.97 -3.03
C ASP A 177 -13.71 13.48 -2.82
N LEU A 178 -13.40 14.74 -3.19
CA LEU A 178 -12.14 15.40 -2.85
C LEU A 178 -12.06 15.81 -1.38
N ILE A 179 -13.22 15.90 -0.73
CA ILE A 179 -13.37 16.17 0.69
C ILE A 179 -13.59 14.81 1.39
N ILE A 180 -12.73 14.53 2.37
CA ILE A 180 -12.71 13.24 3.06
C ILE A 180 -13.74 13.30 4.18
N THR A 181 -14.81 12.51 4.07
CA THR A 181 -15.72 12.18 5.17
C THR A 181 -15.40 10.82 5.77
N HIS A 182 -15.00 9.86 4.94
CA HIS A 182 -14.65 8.51 5.35
C HIS A 182 -13.16 8.27 5.06
N LEU A 183 -12.40 7.93 6.09
CA LEU A 183 -10.98 7.62 5.96
C LEU A 183 -10.78 6.10 5.89
N PRO A 184 -10.29 5.53 4.77
CA PRO A 184 -10.01 4.11 4.69
C PRO A 184 -8.80 3.74 5.57
N VAL A 185 -9.02 2.79 6.48
CA VAL A 185 -7.96 2.26 7.36
C VAL A 185 -7.24 1.13 6.63
N PRO A 186 -5.92 1.26 6.36
CA PRO A 186 -5.17 0.21 5.71
C PRO A 186 -5.07 -1.05 6.60
N PRO A 187 -5.04 -2.25 5.99
CA PRO A 187 -4.94 -3.51 6.71
C PRO A 187 -3.72 -3.59 7.65
N VAL A 188 -3.80 -4.44 8.67
CA VAL A 188 -2.68 -4.69 9.61
C VAL A 188 -1.46 -5.28 8.89
N THR A 189 -1.67 -6.07 7.83
CA THR A 189 -0.60 -6.63 6.99
C THR A 189 0.25 -5.56 6.29
N MET A 190 -0.28 -4.35 6.11
CA MET A 190 0.44 -3.20 5.54
C MET A 190 1.17 -2.38 6.61
N ARG A 191 0.83 -2.59 7.89
CA ARG A 191 1.33 -1.83 9.05
C ARG A 191 1.91 -2.78 10.12
N PRO A 192 2.97 -3.54 9.78
CA PRO A 192 3.54 -4.51 10.72
C PRO A 192 4.17 -3.79 11.91
N SER A 193 3.94 -4.33 13.11
CA SER A 193 4.68 -3.93 14.30
C SER A 193 6.05 -4.63 14.36
N ILE A 194 7.00 -4.00 15.04
CA ILE A 194 8.35 -4.54 15.26
C ILE A 194 8.51 -4.77 16.75
N THR A 195 8.72 -6.01 17.16
CA THR A 195 9.15 -6.34 18.52
C THR A 195 10.64 -6.07 18.66
N LEU A 196 11.01 -5.17 19.57
CA LEU A 196 12.40 -4.91 19.92
C LEU A 196 12.98 -6.09 20.73
N GLU A 197 14.31 -6.18 20.81
CA GLU A 197 15.01 -7.21 21.60
C GLU A 197 14.64 -7.16 23.10
N THR A 198 14.19 -6.00 23.58
CA THR A 198 13.68 -5.76 24.94
C THR A 198 12.31 -6.39 25.19
N GLY A 199 11.64 -6.91 24.16
CA GLY A 199 10.27 -7.43 24.22
C GLY A 199 9.20 -6.34 24.03
N GLU A 200 9.58 -5.06 23.97
CA GLU A 200 8.64 -3.96 23.70
C GLU A 200 8.21 -3.95 22.22
N ARG A 201 6.92 -3.73 21.98
CA ARG A 201 6.36 -3.56 20.63
C ARG A 201 6.51 -2.10 20.19
N SER A 202 7.18 -1.90 19.06
CA SER A 202 7.22 -0.63 18.34
C SER A 202 6.23 -0.69 17.19
N GLU A 203 5.19 0.13 17.28
CA GLU A 203 4.14 0.22 16.27
C GLU A 203 4.60 0.98 15.02
N ASP A 204 3.92 0.68 13.91
CA ASP A 204 4.16 1.36 12.63
C ASP A 204 3.75 2.85 12.70
N ASP A 205 4.48 3.70 11.96
CA ASP A 205 4.22 5.15 11.92
C ASP A 205 2.77 5.48 11.48
N ILE A 206 2.19 4.68 10.56
CA ILE A 206 0.79 4.86 10.12
C ILE A 206 -0.16 4.53 11.27
N THR A 207 0.10 3.43 12.01
CA THR A 207 -0.70 3.03 13.17
C THR A 207 -0.72 4.15 14.21
N HIS A 208 0.44 4.75 14.52
CA HIS A 208 0.52 5.88 15.45
C HIS A 208 -0.34 7.06 14.98
N LYS A 209 -0.30 7.38 13.69
CA LYS A 209 -1.06 8.52 13.16
C LYS A 209 -2.56 8.26 13.12
N LEU A 210 -2.99 7.04 12.78
CA LEU A 210 -4.39 6.64 12.83
C LEU A 210 -4.95 6.71 14.26
N VAL A 211 -4.16 6.31 15.26
CA VAL A 211 -4.53 6.47 16.68
C VAL A 211 -4.76 7.94 17.02
N ASP A 212 -3.88 8.84 16.58
CA ASP A 212 -4.06 10.27 16.81
C ASP A 212 -5.32 10.82 16.12
N VAL A 213 -5.60 10.39 14.88
CA VAL A 213 -6.83 10.76 14.14
C VAL A 213 -8.08 10.31 14.90
N ILE A 214 -8.12 9.07 15.40
CA ILE A 214 -9.27 8.56 16.15
C ILE A 214 -9.47 9.34 17.46
N ARG A 215 -8.39 9.64 18.20
CA ARG A 215 -8.48 10.40 19.45
C ARG A 215 -9.07 11.79 19.23
N ILE A 216 -8.61 12.50 18.21
CA ILE A 216 -9.12 13.85 17.92
C ILE A 216 -10.54 13.78 17.35
N ASN A 217 -10.85 12.79 16.51
CA ASN A 217 -12.19 12.62 15.95
C ASN A 217 -13.24 12.36 17.04
N LYS A 218 -12.93 11.48 18.01
CA LYS A 218 -13.77 11.24 19.19
C LYS A 218 -13.92 12.47 20.07
N ARG A 219 -12.82 13.19 20.31
CA ARG A 219 -12.86 14.42 21.10
C ARG A 219 -13.76 15.45 20.41
N LEU A 220 -13.63 15.61 19.09
CA LEU A 220 -14.46 16.50 18.29
C LEU A 220 -15.93 16.08 18.37
N GLN A 221 -16.23 14.79 18.17
CA GLN A 221 -17.59 14.25 18.27
C GLN A 221 -18.24 14.56 19.62
N ASN A 222 -17.55 14.25 20.73
CA ASN A 222 -18.07 14.51 22.07
C ASN A 222 -18.32 16.00 22.35
N ASN A 223 -17.47 16.89 21.81
CA ASN A 223 -17.66 18.35 21.99
C ASN A 223 -18.81 18.88 21.15
N ILE A 224 -19.07 18.29 19.97
CA ILE A 224 -20.25 18.59 19.17
C ILE A 224 -21.53 18.12 19.90
N GLU A 225 -21.52 16.91 20.46
CA GLU A 225 -22.66 16.36 21.21
C GLU A 225 -23.01 17.16 22.48
N ILE A 226 -22.01 17.79 23.11
CA ILE A 226 -22.18 18.66 24.28
C ILE A 226 -22.53 20.11 23.87
N GLU A 227 -22.65 20.40 22.57
CA GLU A 227 -22.89 21.75 22.04
C GLU A 227 -21.86 22.76 22.55
N ALA A 228 -20.58 22.38 22.51
CA ALA A 228 -19.48 23.25 22.89
C ALA A 228 -19.44 24.51 21.99
N PRO A 229 -18.89 25.64 22.47
CA PRO A 229 -18.73 26.84 21.66
C PRO A 229 -17.98 26.60 20.34
N ASP A 230 -18.41 27.28 19.27
CA ASP A 230 -17.88 27.09 17.90
C ASP A 230 -16.36 27.21 17.81
N PHE A 231 -15.74 28.15 18.53
CA PHE A 231 -14.28 28.31 18.51
C PHE A 231 -13.53 27.05 18.99
N ILE A 232 -14.10 26.27 19.92
CA ILE A 232 -13.50 25.01 20.39
C ILE A 232 -13.65 23.93 19.32
N ILE A 233 -14.81 23.89 18.67
CA ILE A 233 -15.09 22.92 17.59
C ILE A 233 -14.17 23.19 16.41
N ASP A 234 -13.98 24.46 16.04
CA ASP A 234 -13.09 24.90 14.97
C ASP A 234 -11.62 24.55 15.27
N ASP A 235 -11.12 24.83 16.47
CA ASP A 235 -9.76 24.44 16.90
C ASP A 235 -9.55 22.91 16.82
N LEU A 236 -10.55 22.13 17.23
CA LEU A 236 -10.49 20.66 17.17
C LEU A 236 -10.59 20.15 15.72
N HIS A 237 -11.35 20.84 14.86
CA HIS A 237 -11.48 20.52 13.43
C HIS A 237 -10.18 20.81 12.68
N GLU A 238 -9.52 21.94 12.95
CA GLU A 238 -8.19 22.23 12.41
C GLU A 238 -7.15 21.19 12.84
N LEU A 239 -7.21 20.74 14.09
CA LEU A 239 -6.32 19.70 14.59
C LEU A 239 -6.61 18.35 13.89
N LEU A 240 -7.88 18.01 13.64
CA LEU A 240 -8.25 16.85 12.84
C LEU A 240 -7.69 16.96 11.41
N GLN A 241 -7.86 18.11 10.76
CA GLN A 241 -7.30 18.42 9.43
C GLN A 241 -5.77 18.23 9.41
N TYR A 242 -5.06 18.67 10.45
CA TYR A 242 -3.62 18.46 10.61
C TYR A 242 -3.26 16.96 10.69
N HIS A 243 -3.97 16.19 11.53
CA HIS A 243 -3.67 14.77 11.72
C HIS A 243 -3.95 13.94 10.47
N VAL A 244 -5.03 14.22 9.75
CA VAL A 244 -5.33 13.55 8.47
C VAL A 244 -4.33 13.99 7.39
N SER A 245 -3.98 15.27 7.30
CA SER A 245 -3.05 15.75 6.28
C SER A 245 -1.66 15.13 6.43
N THR A 246 -1.13 15.07 7.66
CA THR A 246 0.18 14.48 7.95
C THR A 246 0.23 12.97 7.80
N LEU A 247 -0.92 12.27 7.81
CA LEU A 247 -1.00 10.84 7.44
C LEU A 247 -0.66 10.63 5.97
N PHE A 248 -1.19 11.48 5.07
CA PHE A 248 -0.93 11.41 3.64
C PHE A 248 0.44 11.96 3.27
N TYR A 249 0.78 13.15 3.80
CA TYR A 249 2.02 13.85 3.48
C TYR A 249 2.52 14.61 4.70
N ASN A 250 3.66 14.20 5.27
CA ASN A 250 4.17 14.81 6.50
C ASN A 250 5.11 16.00 6.25
N ASP A 251 5.73 16.08 5.07
CA ASP A 251 6.70 17.12 4.69
C ASP A 251 6.03 18.32 4.00
N MET A 252 4.97 18.86 4.62
CA MET A 252 4.20 19.97 4.09
C MET A 252 4.85 21.32 4.41
N SER A 253 4.81 22.25 3.46
CA SER A 253 5.26 23.63 3.70
C SER A 253 4.27 24.37 4.60
N GLY A 254 4.78 25.05 5.63
CA GLY A 254 3.98 25.85 6.57
C GLY A 254 3.37 25.06 7.72
N VAL A 255 3.45 23.72 7.71
CA VAL A 255 2.90 22.85 8.75
C VAL A 255 4.03 22.08 9.44
N PRO A 256 4.08 22.04 10.79
CA PRO A 256 5.14 21.31 11.49
C PRO A 256 5.02 19.80 11.26
N PRO A 257 6.12 19.10 10.92
CA PRO A 257 6.08 17.66 10.67
C PRO A 257 5.75 16.90 11.95
N ALA A 258 4.85 15.93 11.84
CA ALA A 258 4.50 15.02 12.92
C ALA A 258 5.71 14.13 13.26
N ARG A 259 6.02 14.05 14.57
CA ARG A 259 7.17 13.33 15.10
C ARG A 259 6.72 12.32 16.14
N HIS A 260 7.44 11.20 16.21
CA HIS A 260 7.36 10.27 17.32
C HIS A 260 7.87 10.93 18.61
N ARG A 261 7.55 10.36 19.77
CA ARG A 261 8.06 10.83 21.08
C ARG A 261 9.59 10.88 21.15
N SER A 262 10.27 10.06 20.34
CA SER A 262 11.73 10.04 20.19
C SER A 262 12.30 11.18 19.34
N GLY A 263 11.47 12.07 18.79
CA GLY A 263 11.86 13.18 17.93
C GLY A 263 12.06 12.82 16.45
N ARG A 264 12.00 11.53 16.09
CA ARG A 264 12.02 11.04 14.70
C ARG A 264 10.75 11.47 13.97
N SER A 265 10.87 12.04 12.77
CA SER A 265 9.71 12.32 11.91
C SER A 265 9.03 11.02 11.47
N LEU A 266 7.69 11.02 11.49
CA LEU A 266 6.89 9.87 11.05
C LEU A 266 6.91 9.78 9.52
N LYS A 267 7.03 8.56 8.97
CA LYS A 267 6.96 8.34 7.51
C LYS A 267 5.52 8.23 7.03
N SER A 268 5.07 9.23 6.26
CA SER A 268 3.73 9.31 5.67
C SER A 268 3.49 8.30 4.54
N LEU A 269 2.24 8.18 4.08
CA LEU A 269 1.88 7.29 2.96
C LEU A 269 2.66 7.62 1.67
N ILE A 270 2.81 8.91 1.33
CA ILE A 270 3.55 9.31 0.13
C ILE A 270 5.03 8.97 0.24
N GLU A 271 5.65 9.21 1.38
CA GLU A 271 7.08 8.89 1.60
C GLU A 271 7.36 7.39 1.52
N ARG A 272 6.37 6.53 1.83
CA ARG A 272 6.50 5.08 1.64
C ARG A 272 6.47 4.70 0.16
N VAL A 273 5.72 5.43 -0.65
CA VAL A 273 5.53 5.14 -2.08
C VAL A 273 6.67 5.76 -2.92
N GLN A 274 6.96 7.03 -2.67
CA GLN A 274 7.90 7.86 -3.41
C GLN A 274 9.29 7.90 -2.75
N GLY A 275 10.25 8.54 -3.42
CA GLY A 275 11.61 8.73 -2.90
C GLY A 275 12.57 7.60 -3.23
N LYS A 276 13.80 7.72 -2.72
CA LYS A 276 14.90 6.77 -2.98
C LYS A 276 14.66 5.43 -2.29
N GLU A 277 14.08 5.45 -1.09
CA GLU A 277 13.71 4.26 -0.32
C GLU A 277 12.25 3.84 -0.49
N GLY A 278 11.50 4.51 -1.37
CA GLY A 278 10.10 4.20 -1.62
C GLY A 278 9.89 2.88 -2.34
N ARG A 279 8.67 2.34 -2.22
CA ARG A 279 8.27 1.05 -2.81
C ARG A 279 8.46 0.99 -4.32
N PHE A 280 8.25 2.07 -5.06
CA PHE A 280 8.43 2.05 -6.53
C PHE A 280 9.86 1.69 -6.92
N ARG A 281 10.87 2.35 -6.34
CA ARG A 281 12.27 2.12 -6.69
C ARG A 281 12.83 0.84 -6.08
N GLN A 282 12.54 0.57 -4.80
CA GLN A 282 13.14 -0.55 -4.07
C GLN A 282 12.42 -1.89 -4.22
N ASN A 283 11.12 -1.88 -4.51
CA ASN A 283 10.32 -3.11 -4.50
C ASN A 283 9.65 -3.41 -5.84
N LEU A 284 9.37 -2.43 -6.70
CA LEU A 284 8.70 -2.67 -7.98
C LEU A 284 9.68 -2.68 -9.15
N ILE A 285 10.51 -1.65 -9.28
CA ILE A 285 11.46 -1.51 -10.40
C ILE A 285 12.67 -2.43 -10.21
N GLY A 286 13.31 -2.36 -9.04
CA GLY A 286 14.41 -3.26 -8.68
C GLY A 286 13.95 -4.22 -7.60
N LYS A 287 14.17 -5.52 -7.78
CA LYS A 287 13.99 -6.52 -6.72
C LYS A 287 15.30 -7.27 -6.54
N ARG A 288 15.57 -7.67 -5.30
CA ARG A 288 16.60 -8.68 -5.06
C ARG A 288 16.09 -9.99 -5.64
N VAL A 289 16.90 -10.60 -6.49
CA VAL A 289 16.61 -11.90 -7.08
C VAL A 289 17.26 -13.00 -6.25
N ASN A 290 16.62 -14.16 -6.23
CA ASN A 290 17.23 -15.38 -5.71
C ASN A 290 18.11 -16.01 -6.80
N PHE A 291 18.90 -17.02 -6.45
CA PHE A 291 19.75 -17.78 -7.39
C PHE A 291 20.79 -16.93 -8.13
N SER A 292 21.37 -15.95 -7.45
CA SER A 292 22.48 -15.13 -7.96
C SER A 292 23.71 -15.27 -7.06
N ALA A 293 24.91 -15.17 -7.63
CA ALA A 293 26.17 -15.09 -6.89
C ALA A 293 27.03 -13.93 -7.43
N ARG A 294 27.94 -13.43 -6.58
CA ARG A 294 28.88 -12.36 -6.94
C ARG A 294 30.25 -12.65 -6.32
N THR A 295 31.30 -12.55 -7.11
CA THR A 295 32.69 -12.71 -6.66
C THR A 295 33.63 -11.87 -7.54
N VAL A 296 34.91 -11.79 -7.16
CA VAL A 296 35.98 -11.15 -7.92
C VAL A 296 36.35 -12.01 -9.12
N ILE A 297 36.64 -11.37 -10.26
CA ILE A 297 37.06 -12.05 -11.50
C ILE A 297 38.58 -12.21 -11.56
N THR A 298 39.03 -13.31 -12.17
CA THR A 298 40.44 -13.60 -12.47
C THR A 298 40.52 -14.05 -13.93
N PRO A 299 41.50 -13.58 -14.72
CA PRO A 299 41.64 -14.01 -16.12
C PRO A 299 42.12 -15.47 -16.19
N ASP A 300 41.53 -16.24 -17.12
CA ASP A 300 42.00 -17.59 -17.47
C ASP A 300 41.99 -17.74 -19.01
N PRO A 301 43.16 -17.88 -19.67
CA PRO A 301 43.23 -18.02 -21.12
C PRO A 301 42.91 -19.44 -21.62
N ASN A 302 42.69 -20.42 -20.73
CA ASN A 302 42.48 -21.82 -21.12
C ASN A 302 41.00 -22.20 -21.34
N ILE A 303 40.07 -21.30 -21.02
CA ILE A 303 38.62 -21.53 -21.19
C ILE A 303 38.12 -20.91 -22.50
N GLY A 304 37.05 -21.47 -23.05
CA GLY A 304 36.43 -20.97 -24.27
C GLY A 304 35.87 -19.54 -24.11
N ILE A 305 35.73 -18.82 -25.22
CA ILE A 305 35.17 -17.44 -25.24
C ILE A 305 33.77 -17.39 -24.62
N ASN A 306 32.99 -18.47 -24.76
CA ASN A 306 31.63 -18.59 -24.25
C ASN A 306 31.56 -19.31 -22.88
N GLU A 307 32.69 -19.52 -22.21
CA GLU A 307 32.76 -20.23 -20.93
C GLU A 307 33.09 -19.28 -19.79
N VAL A 308 32.63 -19.63 -18.59
CA VAL A 308 32.92 -18.90 -17.36
C VAL A 308 33.28 -19.88 -16.26
N GLY A 309 34.43 -19.65 -15.61
CA GLY A 309 34.86 -20.44 -14.47
C GLY A 309 33.99 -20.15 -13.24
N VAL A 310 33.22 -21.14 -12.78
CA VAL A 310 32.40 -21.03 -11.57
C VAL A 310 33.09 -21.75 -10.41
N PRO A 311 33.36 -21.07 -9.26
CA PRO A 311 33.92 -21.74 -8.10
C PRO A 311 33.02 -22.88 -7.61
N LYS A 312 33.61 -24.04 -7.26
CA LYS A 312 32.86 -25.22 -6.78
C LYS A 312 31.94 -24.90 -5.60
N GLN A 313 32.31 -23.97 -4.72
CA GLN A 313 31.48 -23.52 -3.61
C GLN A 313 30.17 -22.85 -4.07
N VAL A 314 30.22 -22.10 -5.17
CA VAL A 314 29.05 -21.47 -5.79
C VAL A 314 28.23 -22.52 -6.53
N ALA A 315 28.88 -23.41 -7.28
CA ALA A 315 28.22 -24.49 -8.03
C ALA A 315 27.42 -25.45 -7.15
N LYS A 316 27.89 -25.73 -5.92
CA LYS A 316 27.16 -26.54 -4.93
C LYS A 316 25.91 -25.85 -4.35
N LYS A 317 25.90 -24.51 -4.33
CA LYS A 317 24.80 -23.71 -3.73
C LYS A 317 23.74 -23.31 -4.75
N LEU A 318 24.16 -22.90 -5.94
CA LEU A 318 23.24 -22.58 -7.03
C LEU A 318 22.76 -23.88 -7.66
N THR A 319 21.44 -24.03 -7.76
CA THR A 319 20.82 -25.24 -8.28
C THR A 319 19.96 -24.97 -9.49
N VAL A 320 19.89 -25.96 -10.37
CA VAL A 320 19.01 -25.96 -11.54
C VAL A 320 17.91 -26.97 -11.31
N LYS A 321 16.67 -26.50 -11.35
CA LYS A 321 15.48 -27.35 -11.21
C LYS A 321 15.16 -28.01 -12.55
N LYS A 322 15.14 -29.35 -12.59
CA LYS A 322 14.77 -30.15 -13.77
C LYS A 322 13.77 -31.23 -13.40
N LYS A 323 13.01 -31.69 -14.40
CA LYS A 323 12.11 -32.84 -14.29
C LYS A 323 12.89 -34.14 -14.45
N VAL A 324 12.49 -35.17 -13.72
CA VAL A 324 12.99 -36.52 -13.92
C VAL A 324 12.37 -37.07 -15.22
N THR A 325 13.22 -37.59 -16.09
CA THR A 325 12.84 -38.24 -17.35
C THR A 325 13.54 -39.59 -17.45
N GLU A 326 13.06 -40.46 -18.35
CA GLU A 326 13.68 -41.77 -18.59
C GLU A 326 15.16 -41.67 -18.97
N GLU A 327 15.55 -40.61 -19.70
CA GLU A 327 16.94 -40.40 -20.11
C GLU A 327 17.87 -39.94 -18.98
N ASN A 328 17.32 -39.34 -17.91
CA ASN A 328 18.14 -38.71 -16.86
C ASN A 328 18.08 -39.43 -15.51
N ILE A 329 17.16 -40.38 -15.32
CA ILE A 329 16.92 -41.03 -14.03
C ILE A 329 18.16 -41.72 -13.46
N GLU A 330 18.96 -42.41 -14.28
CA GLU A 330 20.18 -43.08 -13.84
C GLU A 330 21.18 -42.07 -13.26
N LYS A 331 21.42 -40.97 -13.98
CA LYS A 331 22.30 -39.88 -13.53
C LYS A 331 21.78 -39.19 -12.27
N VAL A 332 20.45 -39.05 -12.15
CA VAL A 332 19.82 -38.49 -10.96
C VAL A 332 20.08 -39.38 -9.75
N LYS A 333 19.97 -40.72 -9.88
CA LYS A 333 20.28 -41.66 -8.81
C LYS A 333 21.74 -41.55 -8.36
N ASP A 334 22.68 -41.37 -9.29
CA ASP A 334 24.09 -41.14 -8.99
C ASP A 334 24.31 -39.80 -8.24
N TRP A 335 23.63 -38.73 -8.65
CA TRP A 335 23.73 -37.44 -7.95
C TRP A 335 23.07 -37.44 -6.58
N ILE A 336 22.04 -38.26 -6.36
CA ILE A 336 21.46 -38.48 -5.03
C ILE A 336 22.48 -39.16 -4.11
N GLU A 337 23.24 -40.14 -4.63
CA GLU A 337 24.31 -40.81 -3.87
C GLU A 337 25.38 -39.82 -3.41
N ASN A 338 25.89 -39.02 -4.34
CA ASN A 338 26.87 -37.97 -4.06
C ASN A 338 26.33 -36.95 -3.04
N GLY A 339 25.02 -36.73 -3.03
CA GLY A 339 24.34 -35.84 -2.08
C GLY A 339 24.71 -34.38 -2.29
N ARG A 340 24.85 -33.64 -1.18
CA ARG A 340 25.03 -32.18 -1.20
C ARG A 340 26.48 -31.73 -1.14
N GLU A 341 27.30 -32.53 -0.47
CA GLU A 341 28.68 -32.17 -0.15
C GLU A 341 29.62 -32.47 -1.31
N THR A 342 29.31 -33.48 -2.13
CA THR A 342 30.12 -33.86 -3.30
C THR A 342 29.51 -33.28 -4.57
N HIS A 343 30.36 -32.64 -5.37
CA HIS A 343 29.97 -32.09 -6.67
C HIS A 343 30.41 -33.05 -7.78
N PRO A 344 29.55 -33.45 -8.74
CA PRO A 344 28.15 -33.06 -8.91
C PRO A 344 27.16 -33.83 -8.02
N GLY A 345 26.17 -33.11 -7.48
CA GLY A 345 25.18 -33.65 -6.54
C GLY A 345 23.84 -32.92 -6.57
N ILE A 346 22.91 -33.32 -5.68
CA ILE A 346 21.54 -32.78 -5.57
C ILE A 346 21.27 -32.24 -4.16
N ASN A 347 20.62 -31.07 -4.09
CA ASN A 347 20.24 -30.45 -2.81
C ASN A 347 18.81 -30.75 -2.38
N TYR A 348 17.88 -30.80 -3.33
CA TYR A 348 16.45 -30.97 -3.07
C TYR A 348 15.78 -31.83 -4.14
N ILE A 349 14.78 -32.61 -3.73
CA ILE A 349 13.86 -33.35 -4.60
C ILE A 349 12.45 -32.87 -4.30
N PHE A 350 11.64 -32.75 -5.35
CA PHE A 350 10.24 -32.37 -5.29
C PHE A 350 9.41 -33.56 -5.73
N GLN A 351 8.50 -33.95 -4.84
CA GLN A 351 7.52 -35.00 -5.10
C GLN A 351 6.44 -34.48 -6.07
N PRO A 352 5.68 -35.38 -6.72
CA PRO A 352 4.54 -35.04 -7.56
C PRO A 352 3.49 -34.15 -6.88
N ASP A 353 3.35 -34.30 -5.56
CA ASP A 353 2.46 -33.50 -4.72
C ASP A 353 2.98 -32.07 -4.43
N GLY A 354 4.18 -31.74 -4.91
CA GLY A 354 4.86 -30.46 -4.73
C GLY A 354 5.64 -30.34 -3.41
N ARG A 355 5.68 -31.39 -2.57
CA ARG A 355 6.49 -31.36 -1.34
C ARG A 355 7.97 -31.37 -1.66
N ARG A 356 8.71 -30.47 -1.00
CA ARG A 356 10.16 -30.36 -1.11
C ARG A 356 10.83 -31.19 -0.03
N ARG A 357 11.57 -32.23 -0.42
CA ARG A 357 12.46 -33.00 0.46
C ARG A 357 13.90 -32.55 0.28
N ARG A 358 14.61 -32.40 1.40
CA ARG A 358 16.05 -32.10 1.41
C ARG A 358 16.81 -33.42 1.35
N VAL A 359 17.79 -33.52 0.45
CA VAL A 359 18.67 -34.69 0.37
C VAL A 359 19.74 -34.57 1.47
N GLY A 360 19.81 -35.58 2.34
CA GLY A 360 20.81 -35.74 3.41
C GLY A 360 21.15 -37.22 3.54
N GLU A 361 22.27 -37.56 4.21
CA GLU A 361 22.82 -38.94 4.26
C GLU A 361 21.82 -40.00 4.73
N GLU A 362 20.98 -39.64 5.70
CA GLU A 362 19.93 -40.49 6.27
C GLU A 362 18.81 -40.88 5.28
N ASN A 363 18.55 -40.06 4.26
CA ASN A 363 17.40 -40.22 3.36
C ASN A 363 17.80 -40.60 1.93
N LYS A 364 19.09 -40.78 1.63
CA LYS A 364 19.56 -41.01 0.26
C LYS A 364 19.05 -42.31 -0.33
N GLU A 365 19.07 -43.39 0.46
CA GLU A 365 18.66 -44.73 0.01
C GLU A 365 17.16 -44.77 -0.30
N GLU A 366 16.32 -44.28 0.62
CA GLU A 366 14.87 -44.17 0.42
C GLU A 366 14.53 -43.37 -0.85
N LEU A 367 15.17 -42.22 -1.04
CA LEU A 367 14.89 -41.34 -2.17
C LEU A 367 15.28 -41.95 -3.53
N LYS A 368 16.25 -42.87 -3.57
CA LYS A 368 16.62 -43.58 -4.81
C LYS A 368 15.62 -44.66 -5.20
N GLU A 369 14.99 -45.29 -4.21
CA GLU A 369 13.98 -46.32 -4.44
C GLU A 369 12.66 -45.71 -4.89
N VAL A 370 12.27 -44.59 -4.27
CA VAL A 370 10.98 -43.94 -4.50
C VAL A 370 10.95 -43.08 -5.76
N ILE A 371 12.10 -42.67 -6.31
CA ILE A 371 12.12 -41.80 -7.49
C ILE A 371 11.75 -42.58 -8.76
N GLU A 372 10.64 -42.19 -9.37
CA GLU A 372 10.09 -42.82 -10.57
C GLU A 372 9.99 -41.84 -11.75
N THR A 373 9.96 -42.41 -12.96
CA THR A 373 9.73 -41.65 -14.20
C THR A 373 8.22 -41.47 -14.43
N GLY A 374 7.80 -40.33 -14.97
CA GLY A 374 6.41 -40.11 -15.39
C GLY A 374 5.47 -39.49 -14.36
N GLU A 375 5.75 -39.55 -13.05
CA GLU A 375 4.87 -38.96 -12.04
C GLU A 375 5.06 -37.45 -11.82
N GLY A 376 5.96 -36.80 -12.56
CA GLY A 376 6.22 -35.37 -12.41
C GLY A 376 7.19 -35.01 -11.27
N TRP A 377 8.02 -35.95 -10.84
CA TRP A 377 9.15 -35.70 -9.96
C TRP A 377 10.10 -34.65 -10.53
N GLU A 378 10.59 -33.75 -9.67
CA GLU A 378 11.56 -32.71 -10.03
C GLU A 378 12.74 -32.74 -9.05
N PHE A 379 13.93 -32.35 -9.51
CA PHE A 379 15.12 -32.31 -8.69
C PHE A 379 15.90 -31.01 -8.91
N GLU A 380 16.60 -30.57 -7.87
CA GLU A 380 17.50 -29.41 -7.88
C GLU A 380 18.96 -29.89 -7.75
N ARG A 381 19.63 -30.02 -8.89
CA ARG A 381 21.06 -30.40 -8.94
C ARG A 381 21.98 -29.18 -8.89
N HIS A 382 23.23 -29.40 -8.51
CA HIS A 382 24.32 -28.41 -8.63
C HIS A 382 24.53 -27.97 -10.08
N LEU A 383 25.11 -26.78 -10.27
CA LEU A 383 25.56 -26.30 -11.59
C LEU A 383 26.63 -27.23 -12.15
N MET A 384 26.52 -27.59 -13.43
CA MET A 384 27.48 -28.44 -14.15
C MET A 384 27.98 -27.73 -15.40
N ASP A 385 29.08 -28.24 -15.96
CA ASP A 385 29.63 -27.73 -17.22
C ASP A 385 28.58 -27.78 -18.35
N GLY A 386 28.52 -26.70 -19.13
CA GLY A 386 27.53 -26.52 -20.20
C GLY A 386 26.17 -25.96 -19.76
N ASP A 387 25.95 -25.73 -18.46
CA ASP A 387 24.76 -24.98 -18.02
C ASP A 387 24.85 -23.51 -18.46
N ILE A 388 23.72 -22.99 -18.94
CA ILE A 388 23.62 -21.61 -19.41
C ILE A 388 23.42 -20.68 -18.20
N SER A 389 24.29 -19.68 -18.07
CA SER A 389 24.15 -18.57 -17.11
C SER A 389 24.05 -17.24 -17.86
N LEU A 390 23.45 -16.26 -17.21
CA LEU A 390 23.43 -14.85 -17.64
C LEU A 390 24.48 -14.02 -16.91
#